data_AF-A0A6A6CPE0-F1
#
_entry.id   AF-A0A6A6CPE0-F1
#
_cell.length_a   1.000
_cell.length_b   1.000
_cell.length_c   1.000
_cell.angle_alpha   90.00
_cell.angle_beta   90.00
_cell.angle_gamma   90.00
#
_symmetry.space_group_name_H-M   'P 1'
#
loop_
_entity.id
_entity.type
_entity.pdbx_description
1 polymer ?
#
loop_
_entity_poly.entity_id
_entity_poly.type
_entity_poly.pdbx_seq_one_letter_code
_entity_poly.pdbx_strand_id
1 'polypeptide(L)'
;MQAATDQKAFPTMSSINPTEITTLSTTTKLVSWSLPPATLAFLTASSPTTAILSIPSLAIPIAFFRYCYLQDPTNTTHLETLIWTFLGLGTIGLSLSATIQGILFKPLASVLFGAQAGKYLEEFTRTNVSDLSDAERKRRAQMARRWQYFAFLFFFAFGLAGLVEEVLKSSAIILARRWGSVATEREYLNAAVAATLGFSTVENIAFVYAARNDSPGILALTLLERVLLGGPAHTLSGCLLSLSIVRRDLRREAIGWVRILGWPTLYHGAWDFSLLAICAANGNVGWVHPRRPVSLMAGLGVAVGISAAAFWQVRSEMDRLGVLLTDTEEFDVAGASPEAWTSGDSSLGSQAEANPGRECPRL
;
A
#
# COMPACT_ATOMS: atom_id res chain seq x y z
N MET A 1 -37.06 19.48 -3.36
CA MET A 1 -35.72 20.00 -3.07
C MET A 1 -34.71 19.21 -3.90
N GLN A 2 -34.43 19.65 -5.12
CA GLN A 2 -33.29 19.18 -5.91
C GLN A 2 -32.07 19.95 -5.44
N ALA A 3 -31.10 19.27 -4.83
CA ALA A 3 -29.82 19.87 -4.52
C ALA A 3 -29.09 20.12 -5.85
N ALA A 4 -28.98 21.38 -6.25
CA ALA A 4 -28.09 21.79 -7.32
C ALA A 4 -26.66 21.54 -6.86
N THR A 5 -26.10 20.40 -7.27
CA THR A 5 -24.66 20.15 -7.14
C THR A 5 -23.95 20.99 -8.18
N ASP A 6 -23.34 22.09 -7.75
CA ASP A 6 -22.31 22.80 -8.51
C ASP A 6 -21.14 21.84 -8.77
N GLN A 7 -21.23 21.06 -9.85
CA GLN A 7 -20.07 20.43 -10.45
C GLN A 7 -19.22 21.55 -11.03
N LYS A 8 -18.18 21.98 -10.30
CA LYS A 8 -17.07 22.70 -10.92
C LYS A 8 -16.62 21.88 -12.12
N ALA A 9 -16.87 22.40 -13.31
CA ALA A 9 -16.37 21.82 -14.55
C ALA A 9 -14.87 21.59 -14.37
N PHE A 10 -14.46 20.33 -14.39
CA PHE A 10 -13.04 20.01 -14.49
C PHE A 10 -12.53 20.65 -15.78
N PRO A 11 -11.33 21.27 -15.77
CA PRO A 11 -10.77 21.88 -16.96
C PRO A 11 -10.78 20.85 -18.09
N THR A 12 -11.43 21.20 -19.19
CA THR A 12 -11.49 20.39 -20.40
C THR A 12 -10.06 20.18 -20.91
N MET A 13 -9.65 18.91 -21.08
CA MET A 13 -8.30 18.47 -21.46
C MET A 13 -7.77 19.02 -22.81
N SER A 14 -8.52 19.85 -23.54
CA SER A 14 -8.21 20.25 -24.92
C SER A 14 -7.12 21.31 -25.07
N SER A 15 -6.34 21.64 -24.03
CA SER A 15 -5.29 22.68 -24.11
C SER A 15 -3.90 22.27 -23.60
N ILE A 16 -3.66 20.97 -23.36
CA ILE A 16 -2.32 20.52 -22.93
C ILE A 16 -1.44 20.35 -24.17
N ASN A 17 -0.37 21.14 -24.24
CA ASN A 17 0.60 21.07 -25.31
C ASN A 17 1.35 19.71 -25.20
N PRO A 18 1.34 18.83 -26.23
CA PRO A 18 1.95 17.50 -26.15
C PRO A 18 3.45 17.51 -25.82
N THR A 19 4.12 18.63 -26.07
CA THR A 19 5.54 18.86 -25.76
C THR A 19 5.83 19.15 -24.28
N GLU A 20 4.83 19.47 -23.46
CA GLU A 20 4.99 19.65 -22.01
C GLU A 20 4.92 18.32 -21.22
N ILE A 21 4.48 17.22 -21.86
CA ILE A 21 4.19 15.94 -21.19
C ILE A 21 5.46 15.12 -20.88
N THR A 22 6.62 15.49 -21.43
CA THR A 22 7.80 14.61 -21.42
C THR A 22 8.93 14.99 -20.45
N THR A 23 8.82 16.06 -19.66
CA THR A 23 9.92 16.43 -18.75
C THR A 23 9.52 16.31 -17.29
N LEU A 24 9.98 15.24 -16.63
CA LEU A 24 10.07 15.19 -15.17
C LEU A 24 10.60 16.52 -14.63
N SER A 25 9.98 17.04 -13.56
CA SER A 25 10.48 18.24 -12.90
C SER A 25 11.94 18.07 -12.49
N THR A 26 12.67 19.20 -12.40
CA THR A 26 14.07 19.20 -11.94
C THR A 26 14.21 18.51 -10.58
N THR A 27 13.24 18.71 -9.68
CA THR A 27 13.20 18.06 -8.37
C THR A 27 13.09 16.54 -8.51
N THR A 28 12.16 16.06 -9.35
CA THR A 28 11.97 14.61 -9.55
C THR A 28 13.19 13.96 -10.18
N LYS A 29 13.84 14.62 -11.14
CA LYS A 29 15.13 14.18 -11.69
C LYS A 29 16.19 14.10 -10.59
N LEU A 30 16.37 15.18 -9.83
CA LEU A 30 17.37 15.23 -8.75
C LEU A 30 17.15 14.12 -7.73
N VAL A 31 15.92 13.91 -7.28
CA VAL A 31 15.56 12.85 -6.33
C VAL A 31 15.81 11.47 -6.93
N SER A 32 15.40 11.22 -8.17
CA SER A 32 15.59 9.92 -8.83
C SER A 32 17.07 9.56 -8.99
N TRP A 33 17.93 10.54 -9.25
CA TRP A 33 19.38 10.34 -9.40
C TRP A 33 20.11 10.26 -8.06
N SER A 34 19.71 11.04 -7.06
CA SER A 34 20.43 11.17 -5.79
C SER A 34 19.95 10.21 -4.70
N LEU A 35 18.67 9.86 -4.68
CA LEU A 35 18.10 9.11 -3.57
C LEU A 35 18.59 7.64 -3.51
N PRO A 36 18.65 6.86 -4.60
CA PRO A 36 19.21 5.52 -4.53
C PRO A 36 20.67 5.46 -4.02
N PRO A 37 21.62 6.26 -4.56
CA PRO A 37 22.99 6.25 -4.03
C PRO A 37 23.07 6.81 -2.60
N ALA A 38 22.27 7.83 -2.25
CA ALA A 38 22.22 8.33 -0.88
C ALA A 38 21.70 7.27 0.11
N THR A 39 20.66 6.53 -0.27
CA THR A 39 20.11 5.42 0.52
C THR A 39 21.14 4.32 0.70
N LEU A 40 21.82 3.90 -0.37
CA LEU A 40 22.88 2.89 -0.29
C LEU A 40 24.07 3.36 0.56
N ALA A 41 24.48 4.63 0.44
CA ALA A 41 25.54 5.20 1.26
C ALA A 41 25.16 5.22 2.75
N PHE A 42 23.93 5.66 3.07
CA PHE A 42 23.39 5.63 4.43
C PHE A 42 23.31 4.21 5.00
N LEU A 43 22.79 3.26 4.22
CA LEU A 43 22.72 1.86 4.61
C LEU A 43 24.13 1.27 4.78
N THR A 44 25.08 1.61 3.93
CA THR A 44 26.47 1.12 4.03
C THR A 44 27.14 1.64 5.30
N ALA A 45 26.95 2.91 5.63
CA ALA A 45 27.44 3.52 6.86
C ALA A 45 26.82 2.88 8.11
N SER A 46 25.55 2.45 8.03
CA SER A 46 24.84 1.81 9.15
C SER A 46 25.14 0.30 9.28
N SER A 47 25.21 -0.40 8.15
CA SER A 47 25.44 -1.84 8.01
C SER A 47 25.71 -2.21 6.53
N PRO A 48 26.96 -2.49 6.14
CA PRO A 48 27.29 -2.92 4.77
C PRO A 48 26.48 -4.14 4.30
N THR A 49 26.25 -5.10 5.20
CA THR A 49 25.39 -6.27 4.94
C THR A 49 23.97 -5.85 4.57
N THR A 50 23.38 -4.91 5.31
CA THR A 50 22.03 -4.42 5.01
C THR A 50 22.00 -3.73 3.66
N ALA A 51 23.01 -2.93 3.32
CA ALA A 51 23.09 -2.24 2.04
C ALA A 51 23.10 -3.22 0.86
N ILE A 52 23.97 -4.23 0.89
CA ILE A 52 24.08 -5.24 -0.17
C ILE A 52 22.77 -6.02 -0.32
N LEU A 53 22.20 -6.47 0.79
CA LEU A 53 21.02 -7.32 0.77
C LEU A 53 19.72 -6.56 0.48
N SER A 54 19.74 -5.23 0.59
CA SER A 54 18.61 -4.37 0.21
C SER A 54 18.58 -4.02 -1.29
N ILE A 55 19.64 -4.34 -2.05
CA ILE A 55 19.71 -4.04 -3.49
C ILE A 55 18.50 -4.62 -4.26
N PRO A 56 18.07 -5.87 -4.04
CA PRO A 56 16.89 -6.40 -4.73
C PRO A 56 15.61 -5.59 -4.44
N SER A 57 15.39 -5.18 -3.19
CA SER A 57 14.25 -4.34 -2.80
C SER A 57 14.27 -2.98 -3.50
N LEU A 58 15.45 -2.41 -3.76
CA LEU A 58 15.62 -1.15 -4.49
C LEU A 58 15.51 -1.33 -6.01
N ALA A 59 15.93 -2.48 -6.54
CA ALA A 59 15.92 -2.75 -7.98
C ALA A 59 14.50 -2.96 -8.54
N ILE A 60 13.60 -3.58 -7.76
CA ILE A 60 12.22 -3.86 -8.16
C ILE A 60 11.45 -2.58 -8.56
N PRO A 61 11.37 -1.51 -7.73
CA PRO A 61 10.66 -0.30 -8.11
C PRO A 61 11.30 0.42 -9.30
N ILE A 62 12.63 0.37 -9.44
CA ILE A 62 13.33 0.92 -10.62
C ILE A 62 12.90 0.18 -11.89
N ALA A 63 12.86 -1.14 -11.85
CA ALA A 63 12.41 -1.97 -12.97
C ALA A 63 10.93 -1.68 -13.32
N PHE A 64 10.07 -1.54 -12.31
CA PHE A 64 8.66 -1.17 -12.49
C PHE A 64 8.50 0.20 -13.16
N PHE A 65 9.17 1.24 -12.66
CA PHE A 65 9.09 2.57 -13.26
C PHE A 65 9.64 2.61 -14.68
N ARG A 66 10.73 1.87 -14.95
CA ARG A 66 11.26 1.71 -16.30
C ARG A 66 10.25 1.00 -17.22
N TYR A 67 9.58 -0.04 -16.73
CA TYR A 67 8.53 -0.73 -17.49
C TYR A 67 7.38 0.22 -17.84
N CYS A 68 6.85 0.96 -16.86
CA CYS A 68 5.79 1.95 -17.10
C CYS A 68 6.21 3.01 -18.12
N TYR A 69 7.45 3.48 -18.06
CA TYR A 69 8.00 4.46 -19.00
C TYR A 69 8.13 3.91 -20.43
N LEU A 70 8.48 2.62 -20.59
CA LEU A 70 8.69 1.99 -21.90
C LEU A 70 7.39 1.57 -22.59
N GLN A 71 6.34 1.24 -21.84
CA GLN A 71 5.08 0.73 -22.40
C GLN A 71 4.29 1.79 -23.14
N ASP A 72 4.26 3.03 -22.64
CA ASP A 72 3.55 4.10 -23.33
C ASP A 72 4.19 5.46 -23.01
N PRO A 73 5.09 5.95 -23.88
CA PRO A 73 5.74 7.24 -23.70
C PRO A 73 4.77 8.43 -23.76
N THR A 74 3.55 8.24 -24.29
CA THR A 74 2.54 9.30 -24.44
C THR A 74 1.44 9.20 -23.39
N ASN A 75 1.13 7.99 -22.92
CA ASN A 75 0.21 7.68 -21.82
C ASN A 75 0.99 7.37 -20.53
N THR A 76 1.92 8.26 -20.20
CA THR A 76 2.59 8.20 -18.92
C THR A 76 1.53 8.58 -17.88
N THR A 77 1.05 7.64 -17.07
CA THR A 77 0.70 8.02 -15.69
C THR A 77 1.89 8.85 -15.22
N HIS A 78 1.72 10.17 -15.04
CA HIS A 78 2.87 11.09 -15.01
C HIS A 78 3.97 10.45 -14.16
N LEU A 79 5.09 10.04 -14.75
CA LEU A 79 6.08 9.18 -14.07
C LEU A 79 6.50 9.81 -12.73
N GLU A 80 6.48 11.13 -12.70
CA GLU A 80 6.58 11.98 -11.52
C GLU A 80 5.56 11.65 -10.42
N THR A 81 4.26 11.53 -10.73
CA THR A 81 3.22 11.07 -9.80
C THR A 81 3.55 9.69 -9.22
N LEU A 82 4.03 8.75 -10.05
CA LEU A 82 4.39 7.41 -9.56
C LEU A 82 5.59 7.46 -8.59
N ILE A 83 6.63 8.23 -8.93
CA ILE A 83 7.80 8.43 -8.09
C ILE A 83 7.40 9.07 -6.76
N TRP A 84 6.65 10.17 -6.77
CA TRP A 84 6.22 10.83 -5.54
C TRP A 84 5.25 9.98 -4.72
N THR A 85 4.39 9.20 -5.37
CA THR A 85 3.52 8.23 -4.68
C THR A 85 4.35 7.18 -3.95
N PHE A 86 5.33 6.59 -4.63
CA PHE A 86 6.26 5.62 -4.03
C PHE A 86 7.03 6.22 -2.85
N LEU A 87 7.59 7.42 -3.02
CA LEU A 87 8.38 8.07 -1.98
C LEU A 87 7.53 8.51 -0.79
N GLY A 88 6.41 9.19 -1.07
CA GLY A 88 5.51 9.71 -0.05
C GLY A 88 4.93 8.60 0.81
N LEU A 89 4.45 7.51 0.19
CA LEU A 89 3.86 6.41 0.94
C LEU A 89 4.93 5.52 1.59
N GLY A 90 6.05 5.27 0.92
CA GLY A 90 7.15 4.51 1.52
C GLY A 90 7.77 5.20 2.74
N THR A 91 7.86 6.53 2.75
CA THR A 91 8.46 7.27 3.87
C THR A 91 7.41 7.76 4.87
N ILE A 92 6.58 8.73 4.47
CA ILE A 92 5.58 9.36 5.33
C ILE A 92 4.48 8.36 5.68
N GLY A 93 3.99 7.60 4.69
CA GLY A 93 2.95 6.59 4.89
C GLY A 93 3.37 5.52 5.89
N LEU A 94 4.56 4.91 5.72
CA LEU A 94 5.05 3.90 6.66
C LEU A 94 5.34 4.48 8.05
N SER A 95 5.91 5.70 8.13
CA SER A 95 6.15 6.37 9.42
C SER A 95 4.84 6.64 10.17
N LEU A 96 3.81 7.08 9.45
CA LEU A 96 2.48 7.30 10.01
C LEU A 96 1.84 5.98 10.43
N SER A 97 1.98 4.92 9.63
CA SER A 97 1.52 3.57 9.98
C SER A 97 2.15 3.11 11.30
N ALA A 98 3.47 3.12 11.39
CA ALA A 98 4.20 2.72 12.60
C ALA A 98 3.80 3.55 13.83
N THR A 99 3.56 4.85 13.65
CA THR A 99 3.09 5.74 14.72
C THR A 99 1.69 5.37 15.20
N ILE A 100 0.74 5.21 14.27
CA ILE A 100 -0.65 4.82 14.58
C ILE A 100 -0.66 3.45 15.25
N GLN A 101 0.06 2.48 14.69
CA GLN A 101 0.23 1.15 15.27
C GLN A 101 0.75 1.29 16.71
N GLY A 102 1.87 1.98 16.94
CA GLY A 102 2.46 2.15 18.28
C GLY A 102 1.53 2.81 19.31
N ILE A 103 0.72 3.79 18.88
CA ILE A 103 -0.29 4.44 19.73
C ILE A 103 -1.41 3.46 20.11
N LEU A 104 -1.93 2.70 19.14
CA LEU A 104 -3.03 1.76 19.34
C LEU A 104 -2.59 0.44 19.99
N PHE A 105 -1.30 0.11 19.89
CA PHE A 105 -0.73 -1.14 20.41
C PHE A 105 -0.78 -1.23 21.93
N LYS A 106 -0.49 -0.11 22.61
CA LYS A 106 -0.49 0.00 24.07
C LYS A 106 -1.87 -0.26 24.69
N PRO A 107 -2.96 0.43 24.32
CA PRO A 107 -4.27 0.17 24.90
C PRO A 107 -4.76 -1.25 24.61
N LEU A 108 -4.52 -1.78 23.40
CA LEU A 108 -4.86 -3.16 23.07
C LEU A 108 -4.14 -4.16 23.99
N ALA A 109 -2.84 -3.99 24.19
CA ALA A 109 -2.06 -4.83 25.11
C ALA A 109 -2.54 -4.70 26.56
N SER A 110 -2.86 -3.48 27.02
CA SER A 110 -3.38 -3.22 28.37
C SER A 110 -4.71 -3.93 28.61
N VAL A 111 -5.62 -3.93 27.63
CA VAL A 111 -6.91 -4.63 27.71
C VAL A 111 -6.71 -6.15 27.80
N LEU A 112 -5.81 -6.71 26.98
CA LEU A 112 -5.63 -8.17 26.90
C LEU A 112 -4.74 -8.76 28.00
N PHE A 113 -3.76 -8.01 28.50
CA PHE A 113 -2.73 -8.51 29.41
C PHE A 113 -2.73 -7.83 30.79
N GLY A 114 -3.49 -6.76 30.99
CA GLY A 114 -3.57 -6.02 32.25
C GLY A 114 -2.18 -5.57 32.72
N ALA A 115 -1.84 -5.88 33.98
CA ALA A 115 -0.55 -5.54 34.57
C ALA A 115 0.68 -6.15 33.84
N GLN A 116 0.49 -7.14 32.97
CA GLN A 116 1.58 -7.76 32.21
C GLN A 116 1.85 -7.09 30.86
N ALA A 117 1.04 -6.10 30.45
CA ALA A 117 1.11 -5.50 29.11
C ALA A 117 2.52 -5.01 28.73
N GLY A 118 3.20 -4.29 29.63
CA GLY A 118 4.56 -3.80 29.37
C GLY A 118 5.56 -4.91 29.03
N LYS A 119 5.47 -6.06 29.74
CA LYS A 119 6.33 -7.22 29.48
C LYS A 119 6.02 -7.88 28.13
N TYR A 120 4.74 -7.95 27.76
CA TYR A 120 4.37 -8.47 26.43
C TYR A 120 4.88 -7.57 25.31
N LEU A 121 4.76 -6.25 25.47
CA LEU A 121 5.23 -5.29 24.47
C LEU A 121 6.74 -5.36 24.31
N GLU A 122 7.49 -5.37 25.42
CA GLU A 122 8.95 -5.52 25.41
C GLU A 122 9.38 -6.80 24.67
N GLU A 123 8.75 -7.93 25.02
CA GLU A 123 9.07 -9.22 24.41
C GLU A 123 8.63 -9.31 22.95
N PHE A 124 7.58 -8.58 22.54
CA PHE A 124 7.07 -8.53 21.17
C PHE A 124 7.98 -7.73 20.24
N THR A 125 8.57 -6.64 20.74
CA THR A 125 9.50 -5.80 19.95
C THR A 125 10.92 -6.36 19.88
N ARG A 126 11.22 -7.42 20.63
CA ARG A 126 12.53 -8.07 20.64
C ARG A 126 12.75 -8.84 19.33
N THR A 127 13.78 -8.48 18.58
CA THR A 127 14.12 -9.10 17.28
C THR A 127 15.06 -10.29 17.37
N ASN A 128 15.78 -10.47 18.49
CA ASN A 128 16.70 -11.58 18.69
C ASN A 128 16.57 -12.19 20.10
N VAL A 129 16.74 -13.51 20.17
CA VAL A 129 16.64 -14.30 21.41
C VAL A 129 17.89 -15.15 21.66
N SER A 130 19.01 -14.91 21.00
CA SER A 130 20.23 -15.71 21.13
C SER A 130 20.87 -15.59 22.51
N ASP A 131 20.72 -14.44 23.15
CA ASP A 131 21.27 -14.07 24.46
C ASP A 131 20.43 -14.53 25.67
N LEU A 132 19.21 -15.01 25.44
CA LEU A 132 18.30 -15.39 26.52
C LEU A 132 18.71 -16.69 27.24
N SER A 133 18.60 -16.66 28.57
CA SER A 133 18.71 -17.84 29.44
C SER A 133 17.55 -18.82 29.24
N ASP A 134 17.72 -20.07 29.68
CA ASP A 134 16.67 -21.10 29.56
C ASP A 134 15.40 -20.73 30.33
N ALA A 135 15.54 -20.07 31.48
CA ALA A 135 14.41 -19.59 32.27
C ALA A 135 13.60 -18.52 31.51
N GLU A 136 14.27 -17.60 30.83
CA GLU A 136 13.62 -16.57 30.00
C GLU A 136 12.96 -17.17 28.77
N ARG A 137 13.61 -18.14 28.10
CA ARG A 137 13.00 -18.88 26.99
C ARG A 137 11.73 -19.62 27.42
N LYS A 138 11.76 -20.29 28.58
CA LYS A 138 10.60 -20.97 29.14
C LYS A 138 9.47 -19.98 29.46
N ARG A 139 9.80 -18.81 30.02
CA ARG A 139 8.82 -17.73 30.27
C ARG A 139 8.20 -17.23 28.97
N ARG A 140 8.99 -16.93 27.93
CA ARG A 140 8.50 -16.51 26.61
C ARG A 140 7.58 -17.56 25.99
N ALA A 141 7.95 -18.84 26.07
CA ALA A 141 7.11 -19.93 25.57
C ALA A 141 5.76 -20.02 26.31
N GLN A 142 5.72 -19.73 27.61
CA GLN A 142 4.46 -19.66 28.37
C GLN A 142 3.61 -18.46 27.93
N MET A 143 4.22 -17.30 27.66
CA MET A 143 3.52 -16.12 27.13
C MET A 143 2.91 -16.41 25.75
N ALA A 144 3.70 -17.00 24.85
CA ALA A 144 3.31 -17.29 23.47
C ALA A 144 2.14 -18.29 23.37
N ARG A 145 1.94 -19.15 24.36
CA ARG A 145 0.88 -20.18 24.37
C ARG A 145 -0.48 -19.67 24.86
N ARG A 146 -0.55 -18.45 25.39
CA ARG A 146 -1.80 -17.93 25.95
C ARG A 146 -2.75 -17.51 24.85
N TRP A 147 -4.04 -17.83 25.01
CA TRP A 147 -5.07 -17.45 24.03
C TRP A 147 -5.14 -15.91 23.86
N GLN A 148 -4.88 -15.15 24.93
CA GLN A 148 -4.83 -13.68 24.87
C GLN A 148 -3.76 -13.20 23.87
N TYR A 149 -2.65 -13.93 23.76
CA TYR A 149 -1.60 -13.59 22.83
C TYR A 149 -2.03 -13.84 21.38
N PHE A 150 -2.75 -14.92 21.10
CA PHE A 150 -3.33 -15.15 19.77
C PHE A 150 -4.40 -14.12 19.40
N ALA A 151 -5.25 -13.72 20.36
CA ALA A 151 -6.18 -12.61 20.15
C ALA A 151 -5.45 -11.31 19.83
N PHE A 152 -4.38 -11.02 20.57
CA PHE A 152 -3.51 -9.87 20.31
C PHE A 152 -2.88 -9.91 18.92
N LEU A 153 -2.32 -11.06 18.50
CA LEU A 153 -1.76 -11.25 17.17
C LEU A 153 -2.81 -11.03 16.08
N PHE A 154 -4.04 -11.49 16.28
CA PHE A 154 -5.14 -11.29 15.33
C PHE A 154 -5.47 -9.79 15.17
N PHE A 155 -5.70 -9.08 16.27
CA PHE A 155 -6.00 -7.64 16.20
C PHE A 155 -4.83 -6.82 15.67
N PHE A 156 -3.60 -7.20 16.02
CA PHE A 156 -2.41 -6.58 15.46
C PHE A 156 -2.34 -6.79 13.95
N ALA A 157 -2.40 -8.03 13.48
CA ALA A 157 -2.22 -8.36 12.06
C ALA A 157 -3.34 -7.81 11.16
N PHE A 158 -4.61 -8.00 11.53
CA PHE A 158 -5.72 -7.56 10.68
C PHE A 158 -6.09 -6.10 10.89
N GLY A 159 -6.06 -5.62 12.14
CA GLY A 159 -6.50 -4.28 12.49
C GLY A 159 -5.38 -3.26 12.37
N LEU A 160 -4.26 -3.49 13.03
CA LEU A 160 -3.20 -2.48 13.14
C LEU A 160 -2.23 -2.50 11.96
N ALA A 161 -1.79 -3.66 11.52
CA ALA A 161 -0.94 -3.80 10.34
C ALA A 161 -1.79 -3.71 9.06
N GLY A 162 -2.63 -4.72 8.81
CA GLY A 162 -3.45 -4.80 7.61
C GLY A 162 -4.30 -3.55 7.35
N LEU A 163 -5.31 -3.29 8.19
CA LEU A 163 -6.28 -2.24 7.89
C LEU A 163 -5.67 -0.84 7.83
N VAL A 164 -4.84 -0.46 8.81
CA VAL A 164 -4.22 0.89 8.84
C VAL A 164 -3.34 1.09 7.61
N GLU A 165 -2.53 0.10 7.25
CA GLU A 165 -1.67 0.22 6.08
C GLU A 165 -2.44 0.28 4.78
N GLU A 166 -3.45 -0.57 4.59
CA GLU A 166 -4.26 -0.55 3.37
C GLU A 166 -5.07 0.74 3.24
N VAL A 167 -5.53 1.33 4.36
CA VAL A 167 -6.12 2.68 4.35
C VAL A 167 -5.11 3.71 3.86
N LEU A 168 -3.89 3.70 4.39
CA LEU A 168 -2.85 4.65 3.97
C LEU A 168 -2.45 4.44 2.50
N LYS A 169 -2.27 3.19 2.05
CA LYS A 169 -2.01 2.84 0.64
C LYS A 169 -3.15 3.34 -0.26
N SER A 170 -4.40 3.18 0.15
CA SER A 170 -5.56 3.67 -0.62
C SER A 170 -5.60 5.20 -0.74
N SER A 171 -5.07 5.93 0.26
CA SER A 171 -5.04 7.40 0.23
C SER A 171 -4.22 7.94 -0.93
N ALA A 172 -3.19 7.22 -1.38
CA ALA A 172 -2.38 7.60 -2.54
C ALA A 172 -3.22 7.74 -3.81
N ILE A 173 -4.10 6.77 -4.06
CA ILE A 173 -4.97 6.72 -5.23
C ILE A 173 -6.00 7.86 -5.16
N ILE A 174 -6.54 8.12 -3.97
CA ILE A 174 -7.49 9.22 -3.74
C ILE A 174 -6.82 10.58 -4.00
N LEU A 175 -5.60 10.77 -3.50
CA LEU A 175 -4.84 12.01 -3.67
C LEU A 175 -4.43 12.22 -5.13
N ALA A 176 -3.92 11.18 -5.79
CA ALA A 176 -3.60 11.23 -7.21
C ALA A 176 -4.84 11.60 -8.05
N ARG A 177 -5.99 11.00 -7.75
CA ARG A 177 -7.26 11.35 -8.41
C ARG A 177 -7.65 12.81 -8.16
N ARG A 178 -7.55 13.27 -6.92
CA ARG A 178 -7.91 14.65 -6.54
C ARG A 178 -7.08 15.70 -7.27
N TRP A 179 -5.83 15.38 -7.60
CA TRP A 179 -4.94 16.23 -8.38
C TRP A 179 -5.04 16.01 -9.89
N GLY A 180 -5.98 15.19 -10.35
CA GLY A 180 -6.21 14.92 -11.77
C GLY A 180 -5.08 14.12 -12.44
N SER A 181 -4.23 13.45 -11.67
CA SER A 181 -3.08 12.71 -12.19
C SER A 181 -3.36 11.24 -12.51
N VAL A 182 -4.59 10.77 -12.27
CA VAL A 182 -5.08 9.46 -12.69
C VAL A 182 -6.53 9.57 -13.21
N ALA A 183 -6.78 9.05 -14.40
CA ALA A 183 -8.05 9.09 -15.09
C ALA A 183 -8.46 7.72 -15.69
N THR A 184 -7.50 6.88 -16.04
CA THR A 184 -7.71 5.57 -16.68
C THR A 184 -7.48 4.42 -15.71
N GLU A 185 -8.06 3.24 -15.99
CA GLU A 185 -7.90 2.05 -15.15
C GLU A 185 -6.43 1.66 -14.94
N ARG A 186 -5.61 1.80 -15.99
CA ARG A 186 -4.17 1.55 -15.95
C ARG A 186 -3.44 2.52 -15.02
N GLU A 187 -3.80 3.80 -15.02
CA GLU A 187 -3.19 4.81 -14.15
C GLU A 187 -3.53 4.57 -12.67
N TYR A 188 -4.77 4.19 -12.36
CA TYR A 188 -5.15 3.77 -11.01
C TYR A 188 -4.33 2.56 -10.56
N LEU A 189 -4.11 1.59 -11.44
CA LEU A 189 -3.32 0.40 -11.13
C LEU A 189 -1.85 0.77 -10.87
N ASN A 190 -1.24 1.54 -11.76
CA ASN A 190 0.14 1.99 -11.63
C ASN A 190 0.37 2.79 -10.34
N ALA A 191 -0.53 3.71 -10.00
CA ALA A 191 -0.43 4.50 -8.76
C ALA A 191 -0.51 3.63 -7.51
N ALA A 192 -1.42 2.63 -7.50
CA ALA A 192 -1.54 1.70 -6.38
C ALA A 192 -0.30 0.79 -6.23
N VAL A 193 0.24 0.30 -7.35
CA VAL A 193 1.48 -0.49 -7.37
C VAL A 193 2.66 0.35 -6.88
N ALA A 194 2.78 1.60 -7.33
CA ALA A 194 3.82 2.51 -6.85
C ALA A 194 3.72 2.74 -5.33
N ALA A 195 2.52 2.96 -4.80
CA ALA A 195 2.30 3.17 -3.36
C ALA A 195 2.70 1.93 -2.53
N THR A 196 2.30 0.75 -2.99
CA THR A 196 2.57 -0.52 -2.28
C THR A 196 4.02 -0.96 -2.39
N LEU A 197 4.69 -0.72 -3.52
CA LEU A 197 6.13 -0.88 -3.66
C LEU A 197 6.89 0.07 -2.74
N GLY A 198 6.41 1.30 -2.54
CA GLY A 198 6.98 2.26 -1.59
C GLY A 198 7.01 1.71 -0.17
N PHE A 199 5.84 1.25 0.31
CA PHE A 199 5.71 0.58 1.61
C PHE A 199 6.65 -0.62 1.73
N SER A 200 6.56 -1.56 0.77
CA SER A 200 7.31 -2.80 0.84
C SER A 200 8.83 -2.57 0.78
N THR A 201 9.30 -1.59 0.01
CA THR A 201 10.73 -1.30 -0.09
C THR A 201 11.32 -0.90 1.25
N VAL A 202 10.69 0.08 1.93
CA VAL A 202 11.19 0.58 3.22
C VAL A 202 11.04 -0.47 4.32
N GLU A 203 9.92 -1.18 4.33
CA GLU A 203 9.67 -2.28 5.27
C GLU A 203 10.69 -3.42 5.10
N ASN A 204 10.95 -3.85 3.87
CA ASN A 204 11.94 -4.90 3.60
C ASN A 204 13.34 -4.49 4.03
N ILE A 205 13.73 -3.23 3.81
CA ILE A 205 15.01 -2.68 4.32
C ILE A 205 15.06 -2.77 5.84
N ALA A 206 13.96 -2.41 6.53
CA ALA A 206 13.89 -2.50 7.98
C ALA A 206 14.00 -3.95 8.50
N PHE A 207 13.37 -4.91 7.84
CA PHE A 207 13.49 -6.33 8.19
C PHE A 207 14.90 -6.89 7.94
N VAL A 208 15.51 -6.56 6.80
CA VAL A 208 16.90 -6.95 6.51
C VAL A 208 17.84 -6.34 7.54
N TYR A 209 17.63 -5.07 7.89
CA TYR A 209 18.40 -4.42 8.94
C TYR A 209 18.21 -5.14 10.29
N ALA A 210 16.98 -5.46 10.68
CA ALA A 210 16.69 -6.17 11.93
C ALA A 210 17.39 -7.55 12.00
N ALA A 211 17.46 -8.27 10.88
CA ALA A 211 18.08 -9.60 10.77
C ALA A 211 19.60 -9.58 10.52
N ARG A 212 20.24 -8.41 10.42
CA ARG A 212 21.66 -8.28 10.01
C ARG A 212 22.67 -9.04 10.86
N ASN A 213 22.33 -9.33 12.12
CA ASN A 213 23.17 -10.04 13.08
C ASN A 213 22.77 -11.52 13.24
N ASP A 214 21.78 -11.99 12.49
CA ASP A 214 21.38 -13.40 12.52
C ASP A 214 22.29 -14.26 11.66
N SER A 215 22.15 -15.58 11.80
CA SER A 215 22.89 -16.53 10.97
C SER A 215 22.59 -16.32 9.47
N PRO A 216 23.54 -16.59 8.57
CA PRO A 216 23.33 -16.42 7.12
C PRO A 216 22.08 -17.12 6.57
N GLY A 217 21.71 -18.28 7.12
CA GLY A 217 20.49 -19.00 6.72
C GLY A 217 19.20 -18.26 7.06
N ILE A 218 19.11 -17.63 8.24
CA ILE A 218 17.96 -16.81 8.65
C ILE A 218 17.90 -15.52 7.83
N LEU A 219 19.05 -14.95 7.51
CA LEU A 219 19.13 -13.77 6.67
C LEU A 219 18.67 -14.06 5.23
N ALA A 220 19.10 -15.19 4.65
CA ALA A 220 18.62 -15.65 3.35
C ALA A 220 17.11 -15.92 3.37
N LEU A 221 16.59 -16.54 4.43
CA LEU A 221 15.16 -16.75 4.62
C LEU A 221 14.39 -15.43 4.72
N THR A 222 14.92 -14.45 5.46
CA THR A 222 14.32 -13.11 5.57
C THR A 222 14.19 -12.45 4.20
N LEU A 223 15.20 -12.57 3.34
CA LEU A 223 15.15 -12.05 1.97
C LEU A 223 14.10 -12.76 1.12
N LEU A 224 14.02 -14.09 1.22
CA LEU A 224 13.01 -14.87 0.52
C LEU A 224 11.59 -14.44 0.96
N GLU A 225 11.33 -14.44 2.26
CA GLU A 225 10.00 -14.13 2.81
C GLU A 225 9.58 -12.69 2.55
N ARG A 226 10.49 -11.72 2.78
CA ARG A 226 10.13 -10.29 2.75
C ARG A 226 10.26 -9.69 1.36
N VAL A 227 11.37 -9.96 0.66
CA VAL A 227 11.62 -9.34 -0.65
C VAL A 227 10.95 -10.11 -1.77
N LEU A 228 11.18 -11.43 -1.84
CA LEU A 228 10.73 -12.24 -2.98
C LEU A 228 9.26 -12.65 -2.89
N LEU A 229 8.72 -12.81 -1.68
CA LEU A 229 7.30 -13.15 -1.49
C LEU A 229 6.49 -11.96 -0.98
N GLY A 230 6.98 -11.24 0.02
CA GLY A 230 6.32 -10.06 0.59
C GLY A 230 6.14 -8.91 -0.41
N GLY A 231 7.19 -8.55 -1.17
CA GLY A 231 7.10 -7.51 -2.20
C GLY A 231 5.98 -7.74 -3.21
N PRO A 232 5.91 -8.92 -3.86
CA PRO A 232 4.78 -9.28 -4.70
C PRO A 232 3.44 -9.29 -3.97
N ALA A 233 3.38 -9.79 -2.72
CA ALA A 233 2.12 -9.79 -1.95
C ALA A 233 1.58 -8.37 -1.69
N HIS A 234 2.46 -7.39 -1.37
CA HIS A 234 2.07 -5.99 -1.26
C HIS A 234 1.54 -5.44 -2.60
N THR A 235 2.19 -5.81 -3.70
CA THR A 235 1.77 -5.40 -5.04
C THR A 235 0.37 -5.95 -5.37
N LEU A 236 0.11 -7.23 -5.06
CA LEU A 236 -1.21 -7.85 -5.22
C LEU A 236 -2.28 -7.14 -4.38
N SER A 237 -1.96 -6.75 -3.15
CA SER A 237 -2.85 -5.92 -2.31
C SER A 237 -3.17 -4.58 -2.98
N GLY A 238 -2.16 -3.92 -3.55
CA GLY A 238 -2.31 -2.70 -4.33
C GLY A 238 -3.23 -2.87 -5.55
N CYS A 239 -3.09 -3.98 -6.28
CA CYS A 239 -3.98 -4.32 -7.38
C CYS A 239 -5.43 -4.47 -6.92
N LEU A 240 -5.69 -5.22 -5.83
CA LEU A 240 -7.04 -5.40 -5.29
C LEU A 240 -7.68 -4.09 -4.82
N LEU A 241 -6.90 -3.21 -4.18
CA LEU A 241 -7.33 -1.85 -3.83
C LEU A 241 -7.73 -1.07 -5.08
N SER A 242 -6.85 -1.07 -6.08
CA SER A 242 -7.04 -0.31 -7.31
C SER A 242 -8.27 -0.76 -8.09
N LEU A 243 -8.43 -2.07 -8.33
CA LEU A 243 -9.57 -2.63 -9.06
C LEU A 243 -10.90 -2.31 -8.35
N SER A 244 -10.91 -2.34 -7.01
CA SER A 244 -12.10 -1.97 -6.23
C SER A 244 -12.43 -0.47 -6.35
N ILE A 245 -11.40 0.38 -6.37
CA ILE A 245 -11.56 1.83 -6.54
C ILE A 245 -11.98 2.17 -7.96
N VAL A 246 -11.41 1.54 -8.99
CA VAL A 246 -11.81 1.67 -10.40
C VAL A 246 -13.29 1.35 -10.59
N ARG A 247 -13.77 0.25 -9.98
CA ARG A 247 -15.20 -0.10 -10.02
C ARG A 247 -16.09 0.99 -9.43
N ARG A 248 -15.68 1.56 -8.28
CA ARG A 248 -16.42 2.66 -7.65
C ARG A 248 -16.36 3.93 -8.49
N ASP A 249 -15.18 4.33 -8.94
CA ASP A 249 -14.91 5.68 -9.44
C ASP A 249 -15.16 5.79 -10.95
N LEU A 250 -14.73 4.81 -11.74
CA LEU A 250 -14.84 4.81 -13.20
C LEU A 250 -16.09 4.06 -13.67
N ARG A 251 -16.41 2.92 -13.06
CA ARG A 251 -17.60 2.12 -13.41
C ARG A 251 -18.86 2.51 -12.63
N ARG A 252 -18.74 3.46 -11.69
CA ARG A 252 -19.84 4.00 -10.86
C ARG A 252 -20.62 2.94 -10.09
N GLU A 253 -19.99 1.81 -9.75
CA GLU A 253 -20.59 0.80 -8.90
C GLU A 253 -20.74 1.32 -7.46
N ALA A 254 -21.86 1.01 -6.80
CA ALA A 254 -22.09 1.37 -5.40
C ALA A 254 -21.28 0.47 -4.43
N ILE A 255 -19.97 0.68 -4.38
CA ILE A 255 -19.03 -0.08 -3.55
C ILE A 255 -18.59 0.76 -2.35
N GLY A 256 -18.87 0.26 -1.15
CA GLY A 256 -18.43 0.88 0.10
C GLY A 256 -16.99 0.53 0.50
N TRP A 257 -16.44 1.29 1.47
CA TRP A 257 -15.07 1.13 1.96
C TRP A 257 -14.73 -0.26 2.48
N VAL A 258 -15.69 -0.96 3.10
CA VAL A 258 -15.49 -2.34 3.57
C VAL A 258 -15.11 -3.27 2.42
N ARG A 259 -15.71 -3.11 1.24
CA ARG A 259 -15.40 -3.94 0.07
C ARG A 259 -14.12 -3.51 -0.64
N ILE A 260 -13.78 -2.21 -0.59
CA ILE A 260 -12.51 -1.70 -1.12
C ILE A 260 -11.32 -2.23 -0.30
N LEU A 261 -11.41 -2.14 1.02
CA LEU A 261 -10.31 -2.50 1.92
C LEU A 261 -10.34 -3.99 2.31
N GLY A 262 -11.48 -4.66 2.17
CA GLY A 262 -11.71 -5.99 2.71
C GLY A 262 -10.72 -7.04 2.22
N TRP A 263 -10.63 -7.26 0.91
CA TRP A 263 -9.70 -8.25 0.34
C TRP A 263 -8.23 -7.91 0.60
N PRO A 264 -7.75 -6.68 0.33
CA PRO A 264 -6.40 -6.23 0.70
C PRO A 264 -6.06 -6.51 2.17
N THR A 265 -6.92 -6.07 3.10
CA THR A 265 -6.72 -6.23 4.55
C THR A 265 -6.74 -7.70 4.95
N LEU A 266 -7.60 -8.52 4.35
CA LEU A 266 -7.68 -9.94 4.63
C LEU A 266 -6.38 -10.66 4.26
N TYR A 267 -5.87 -10.47 3.04
CA TYR A 267 -4.65 -11.16 2.61
C TYR A 267 -3.42 -10.67 3.37
N HIS A 268 -3.30 -9.37 3.58
CA HIS A 268 -2.23 -8.79 4.38
C HIS A 268 -2.28 -9.29 5.83
N GLY A 269 -3.43 -9.16 6.50
CA GLY A 269 -3.57 -9.64 7.88
C GLY A 269 -3.40 -11.15 8.02
N ALA A 270 -3.85 -11.94 7.04
CA ALA A 270 -3.64 -13.39 7.04
C ALA A 270 -2.15 -13.75 6.92
N TRP A 271 -1.39 -13.01 6.10
CA TRP A 271 0.05 -13.17 5.97
C TRP A 271 0.75 -12.95 7.32
N ASP A 272 0.55 -11.77 7.92
CA ASP A 272 1.18 -11.41 9.18
C ASP A 272 0.77 -12.32 10.34
N PHE A 273 -0.54 -12.57 10.46
CA PHE A 273 -1.08 -13.42 11.52
C PHE A 273 -0.48 -14.82 11.45
N SER A 274 -0.42 -15.43 10.26
CA SER A 274 0.07 -16.79 10.09
C SER A 274 1.53 -16.92 10.49
N LEU A 275 2.37 -15.98 10.06
CA LEU A 275 3.78 -16.01 10.36
C LEU A 275 4.06 -15.74 11.85
N LEU A 276 3.34 -14.80 12.47
CA LEU A 276 3.42 -14.55 13.91
C LEU A 276 2.87 -15.73 14.72
N ALA A 277 1.80 -16.39 14.26
CA ALA A 277 1.24 -17.58 14.90
C ALA A 277 2.22 -18.77 14.84
N ILE A 278 2.94 -18.93 13.74
CA ILE A 278 4.00 -19.95 13.61
C ILE A 278 5.17 -19.63 14.55
N CYS A 279 5.57 -18.36 14.67
CA CYS A 279 6.53 -17.93 15.69
C CYS A 279 6.03 -18.29 17.10
N ALA A 280 4.77 -17.98 17.42
CA ALA A 280 4.13 -18.28 18.70
C ALA A 280 4.08 -19.77 19.01
N ALA A 281 3.76 -20.61 18.01
CA ALA A 281 3.76 -22.07 18.13
C ALA A 281 5.16 -22.63 18.46
N ASN A 282 6.23 -21.90 18.10
CA ASN A 282 7.61 -22.23 18.45
C ASN A 282 8.08 -21.58 19.77
N GLY A 283 7.16 -20.97 20.54
CA GLY A 283 7.43 -20.36 21.83
C GLY A 283 8.00 -18.94 21.75
N ASN A 284 7.94 -18.30 20.58
CA ASN A 284 8.40 -16.93 20.40
C ASN A 284 7.27 -15.92 20.63
N VAL A 285 7.61 -14.77 21.21
CA VAL A 285 6.74 -13.60 21.27
C VAL A 285 7.31 -12.58 20.30
N GLY A 286 6.49 -12.11 19.36
CA GLY A 286 6.89 -11.21 18.28
C GLY A 286 7.45 -11.96 17.08
N TRP A 287 8.04 -11.19 16.16
CA TRP A 287 8.70 -11.72 14.97
C TRP A 287 10.09 -12.23 15.32
N VAL A 288 10.20 -13.53 15.61
CA VAL A 288 11.48 -14.23 15.80
C VAL A 288 11.40 -15.54 15.03
N HIS A 289 12.27 -15.70 14.02
CA HIS A 289 12.23 -16.84 13.13
C HIS A 289 12.30 -18.17 13.90
N PRO A 290 11.41 -19.13 13.59
CA PRO A 290 11.54 -20.49 14.07
C PRO A 290 12.88 -21.12 13.65
N ARG A 291 13.46 -21.96 14.50
CA ARG A 291 14.69 -22.71 14.17
C ARG A 291 14.43 -24.10 13.62
N ARG A 292 13.20 -24.60 13.76
CA ARG A 292 12.83 -25.95 13.33
C ARG A 292 12.51 -25.95 11.83
N PRO A 293 13.15 -26.80 11.01
CA PRO A 293 12.91 -26.84 9.57
C PRO A 293 11.44 -27.01 9.21
N VAL A 294 10.70 -27.86 9.93
CA VAL A 294 9.27 -28.07 9.69
C VAL A 294 8.44 -26.79 9.87
N SER A 295 8.76 -25.97 10.87
CA SER A 295 8.08 -24.69 11.12
C SER A 295 8.38 -23.68 10.03
N LEU A 296 9.62 -23.66 9.53
CA LEU A 296 10.04 -22.81 8.42
C LEU A 296 9.33 -23.20 7.13
N MET A 297 9.28 -24.50 6.80
CA MET A 297 8.56 -24.99 5.63
C MET A 297 7.06 -24.73 5.72
N ALA A 298 6.47 -24.87 6.91
CA ALA A 298 5.06 -24.51 7.12
C ALA A 298 4.82 -23.02 6.90
N GLY A 299 5.70 -22.14 7.41
CA GLY A 299 5.63 -20.70 7.18
C GLY A 299 5.69 -20.34 5.70
N LEU A 300 6.69 -20.88 4.99
CA LEU A 300 6.84 -20.68 3.55
C LEU A 300 5.64 -21.22 2.75
N GLY A 301 5.14 -22.41 3.09
CA GLY A 301 3.98 -22.99 2.43
C GLY A 301 2.72 -22.14 2.60
N VAL A 302 2.48 -21.62 3.81
CA VAL A 302 1.36 -20.72 4.08
C VAL A 302 1.52 -19.38 3.35
N ALA A 303 2.70 -18.78 3.40
CA ALA A 303 3.03 -17.58 2.65
C ALA A 303 2.74 -17.73 1.15
N VAL A 304 3.29 -18.76 0.50
CA VAL A 304 3.04 -19.05 -0.91
C VAL A 304 1.55 -19.27 -1.20
N GLY A 305 0.84 -20.02 -0.33
CA GLY A 305 -0.59 -20.25 -0.47
C GLY A 305 -1.43 -18.98 -0.42
N ILE A 306 -1.12 -18.07 0.52
CA ILE A 306 -1.79 -16.77 0.65
C ILE A 306 -1.52 -15.91 -0.58
N SER A 307 -0.27 -15.83 -1.04
CA SER A 307 0.08 -15.07 -2.26
C SER A 307 -0.59 -15.63 -3.51
N ALA A 308 -0.67 -16.96 -3.64
CA ALA A 308 -1.37 -17.60 -4.75
C ALA A 308 -2.88 -17.31 -4.72
N ALA A 309 -3.50 -17.33 -3.54
CA ALA A 309 -4.92 -16.97 -3.38
C ALA A 309 -5.16 -15.49 -3.71
N ALA A 310 -4.29 -14.59 -3.26
CA ALA A 310 -4.37 -13.16 -3.59
C ALA A 310 -4.21 -12.93 -5.10
N PHE A 311 -3.25 -13.61 -5.74
CA PHE A 311 -3.06 -13.56 -7.19
C PHE A 311 -4.30 -14.04 -7.95
N TRP A 312 -4.89 -15.16 -7.54
CA TRP A 312 -6.12 -15.67 -8.13
C TRP A 312 -7.27 -14.67 -7.99
N GLN A 313 -7.41 -14.04 -6.82
CA GLN A 313 -8.42 -13.00 -6.59
C GLN A 313 -8.19 -11.77 -7.49
N VAL A 314 -6.94 -11.30 -7.63
CA VAL A 314 -6.60 -10.21 -8.56
C VAL A 314 -7.01 -10.57 -9.98
N ARG A 315 -6.61 -11.76 -10.45
CA ARG A 315 -6.98 -12.25 -11.78
C ARG A 315 -8.48 -12.29 -11.98
N SER A 316 -9.23 -12.85 -11.03
CA SER A 316 -10.69 -12.93 -11.11
C SER A 316 -11.35 -11.54 -11.17
N GLU A 317 -10.83 -10.53 -10.45
CA GLU A 317 -11.36 -9.17 -10.52
C GLU A 317 -10.96 -8.46 -11.83
N MET A 318 -9.77 -8.73 -12.38
CA MET A 318 -9.36 -8.24 -13.70
C MET A 318 -10.25 -8.81 -14.81
N ASP A 319 -10.46 -10.13 -14.82
CA ASP A 319 -11.32 -10.82 -15.78
C ASP A 319 -12.77 -10.29 -15.70
N ARG A 320 -13.27 -10.06 -14.48
CA ARG A 320 -14.60 -9.46 -14.24
C ARG A 320 -14.72 -8.06 -14.84
N LEU A 321 -13.67 -7.26 -14.77
CA LEU A 321 -13.67 -5.90 -15.29
C LEU A 321 -13.42 -5.82 -16.80
N GLY A 322 -13.05 -6.93 -17.44
CA GLY A 322 -12.55 -6.90 -18.80
C GLY A 322 -11.23 -6.16 -18.93
N VAL A 323 -10.51 -5.96 -17.81
CA VAL A 323 -9.18 -5.35 -17.80
C VAL A 323 -8.19 -6.43 -18.21
N LEU A 324 -8.22 -6.80 -19.48
CA LEU A 324 -7.13 -7.54 -20.08
C LEU A 324 -6.02 -6.54 -20.40
N LEU A 325 -4.78 -6.90 -20.09
CA LEU A 325 -3.56 -6.22 -20.57
C LEU A 325 -3.41 -6.31 -22.11
N THR A 326 -4.50 -6.49 -22.85
CA THR A 326 -4.51 -6.42 -24.30
C THR A 326 -4.52 -4.94 -24.68
N ASP A 327 -3.38 -4.48 -25.19
CA ASP A 327 -3.11 -3.12 -25.70
C ASP A 327 -3.96 -2.73 -26.93
N THR A 328 -5.23 -3.15 -26.99
CA THR A 328 -6.10 -2.92 -28.14
C THR A 328 -7.48 -2.47 -27.67
N GLU A 329 -7.53 -1.35 -26.99
CA GLU A 329 -8.71 -0.49 -27.12
C GLU A 329 -8.30 0.73 -27.94
N GLU A 330 -8.46 0.56 -29.25
CA GLU A 330 -8.87 1.63 -30.15
C GLU A 330 -10.16 2.19 -29.54
N PHE A 331 -10.03 3.16 -28.64
CA PHE A 331 -11.16 3.87 -28.07
C PHE A 331 -11.77 4.63 -29.23
N ASP A 332 -12.78 4.03 -29.84
CA ASP A 332 -13.57 4.63 -30.88
C ASP A 332 -14.39 5.76 -30.22
N VAL A 333 -13.78 6.95 -30.14
CA VAL A 333 -14.42 8.19 -29.68
C VAL A 333 -15.52 8.63 -30.67
N ALA A 334 -15.79 7.85 -31.72
CA ALA A 334 -16.78 8.09 -32.76
C ALA A 334 -18.27 8.12 -32.29
N GLY A 335 -18.54 8.00 -30.98
CA GLY A 335 -19.91 8.09 -30.44
C GLY A 335 -20.33 9.45 -29.88
N ALA A 336 -19.39 10.38 -29.63
CA ALA A 336 -19.72 11.72 -29.15
C ALA A 336 -19.75 12.71 -30.32
N SER A 337 -20.87 12.75 -31.05
CA SER A 337 -21.07 13.82 -32.03
C SER A 337 -21.11 15.17 -31.29
N PRO A 338 -20.33 16.18 -31.71
CA PRO A 338 -20.33 17.50 -31.08
C PRO A 338 -21.61 18.35 -31.31
N GLU A 339 -22.67 17.80 -31.91
CA GLU A 339 -23.74 18.62 -32.53
C GLU A 339 -24.96 18.93 -31.65
N ALA A 340 -24.97 18.63 -30.35
CA ALA A 340 -26.16 18.84 -29.52
C ALA A 340 -26.18 20.12 -28.63
N TRP A 341 -25.27 21.08 -28.82
CA TRP A 341 -25.23 22.31 -27.98
C TRP A 341 -25.33 23.64 -28.75
N THR A 342 -25.82 23.62 -30.00
CA THR A 342 -26.15 24.85 -30.72
C THR A 342 -27.53 24.77 -31.35
N SER A 343 -28.58 25.08 -30.60
CA SER A 343 -29.74 25.88 -31.07
C SER A 343 -30.86 25.94 -30.03
N GLY A 344 -31.38 27.15 -29.82
CA GLY A 344 -32.59 27.45 -29.04
C GLY A 344 -32.27 27.91 -27.61
N ASP A 345 -32.58 29.12 -27.15
CA ASP A 345 -33.54 30.08 -27.68
C ASP A 345 -33.22 31.44 -27.07
N SER A 346 -33.03 32.46 -27.91
CA SER A 346 -32.86 33.84 -27.51
C SER A 346 -34.17 34.57 -27.71
N SER A 347 -35.11 34.45 -26.77
CA SER A 347 -36.20 35.42 -26.64
C SER A 347 -36.87 35.37 -25.26
N LEU A 348 -37.10 36.58 -24.71
CA LEU A 348 -38.03 36.92 -23.62
C LEU A 348 -37.60 36.50 -22.20
N GLY A 349 -37.52 37.37 -21.20
CA GLY A 349 -37.91 38.76 -21.10
C GLY A 349 -37.49 39.31 -19.74
N SER A 350 -37.37 40.63 -19.70
CA SER A 350 -37.21 41.44 -18.49
C SER A 350 -38.36 41.19 -17.51
N GLN A 351 -38.06 40.75 -16.29
CA GLN A 351 -38.72 41.27 -15.09
C GLN A 351 -37.71 41.33 -13.94
N ALA A 352 -37.48 42.56 -13.51
CA ALA A 352 -36.88 42.88 -12.23
C ALA A 352 -37.91 42.56 -11.14
N GLU A 353 -37.49 41.87 -10.09
CA GLU A 353 -38.07 42.04 -8.77
C GLU A 353 -36.98 41.83 -7.70
N ALA A 354 -36.79 42.89 -6.93
CA ALA A 354 -35.90 42.95 -5.78
C ALA A 354 -36.43 42.05 -4.66
N ASN A 355 -35.57 41.24 -4.06
CA ASN A 355 -35.88 40.57 -2.82
C ASN A 355 -34.79 40.91 -1.77
N PRO A 356 -35.05 41.86 -0.86
CA PRO A 356 -34.14 42.18 0.22
C PRO A 356 -34.39 41.22 1.39
N GLY A 357 -33.33 40.59 1.87
CA GLY A 357 -33.31 39.95 3.17
C GLY A 357 -33.31 38.43 3.11
N ARG A 358 -32.12 37.86 3.29
CA ARG A 358 -31.96 36.65 4.10
C ARG A 358 -30.57 36.62 4.71
N GLU A 359 -30.56 36.72 6.02
CA GLU A 359 -29.41 36.67 6.91
C GLU A 359 -28.68 35.32 6.77
N CYS A 360 -27.34 35.39 6.72
CA CYS A 360 -26.47 34.25 6.96
C CYS A 360 -26.56 33.84 8.44
N PRO A 361 -26.81 32.57 8.78
CA PRO A 361 -26.35 32.03 10.04
C PRO A 361 -24.84 31.75 9.92
N ARG A 362 -24.09 32.34 10.85
CA ARG A 362 -22.71 31.97 11.13
C ARG A 362 -22.68 30.53 11.67
N LEU A 363 -21.83 29.70 11.10
CA LEU A 363 -21.08 28.67 11.80
C LEU A 363 -19.64 28.66 11.25
#